data_AF-A0AA88YJD0-F1
#
_entry.id   AF-A0AA88YJD0-F1
#
_cell.length_a   1.000
_cell.length_b   1.000
_cell.length_c   1.000
_cell.angle_alpha   90.00
_cell.angle_beta   90.00
_cell.angle_gamma   90.00
#
_symmetry.space_group_name_H-M   'P 1'
#
loop_
_entity.id
_entity.type
_entity.pdbx_description
1 polymer ?
#
loop_
_entity_poly.entity_id
_entity_poly.type
_entity_poly.pdbx_seq_one_letter_code
_entity_poly.pdbx_strand_id
1 'polypeptide(L)'
;MTLPLARDLASHGVRANTIQIGHMDTELHMMKGPLSLIPFLISQIPFPKRFGYPEEYVHLVHTILDNPLINGEIIRLDGGVRFPFFKWTRP
;
A
#
# COMPACT_ATOMS: atom_id res chain seq x y z
N MET A 1 11.99 -5.10 1.43
CA MET A 1 12.90 -6.25 1.28
C MET A 1 12.08 -7.47 0.87
N THR A 2 11.69 -7.57 -0.39
CA THR A 2 10.69 -8.58 -0.81
C THR A 2 11.35 -9.71 -1.60
N LEU A 3 12.02 -9.38 -2.71
CA LEU A 3 12.70 -10.37 -3.55
C LEU A 3 13.81 -11.18 -2.84
N PRO A 4 14.69 -10.59 -1.99
CA PRO A 4 15.69 -11.37 -1.27
C PRO A 4 15.04 -12.41 -0.34
N LEU A 5 14.04 -12.00 0.44
CA LEU A 5 13.32 -12.89 1.36
C LEU A 5 12.62 -14.04 0.61
N ALA A 6 12.00 -13.73 -0.53
CA ALA A 6 11.37 -14.74 -1.38
C ALA A 6 12.37 -15.79 -1.90
N ARG A 7 13.62 -15.40 -2.16
CA ARG A 7 14.69 -16.32 -2.61
C ARG A 7 15.25 -17.14 -1.45
N ASP A 8 15.47 -16.52 -0.30
CA ASP A 8 16.00 -17.20 0.89
C ASP A 8 15.03 -18.28 1.40
N LEU A 9 13.73 -18.04 1.28
CA LEU A 9 12.69 -18.96 1.74
C LEU A 9 12.21 -19.96 0.67
N ALA A 10 12.71 -19.87 -0.56
CA ALA A 10 12.23 -20.69 -1.68
C ALA A 10 12.41 -22.21 -1.44
N SER A 11 13.51 -22.61 -0.80
CA SER A 11 13.78 -24.01 -0.44
C SER A 11 12.79 -24.59 0.58
N HIS A 12 12.09 -23.73 1.32
CA HIS A 12 11.06 -24.11 2.30
C HIS A 12 9.64 -24.06 1.70
N GLY A 13 9.50 -23.71 0.42
CA GLY A 13 8.19 -23.56 -0.23
C GLY A 13 7.38 -22.36 0.29
N VAL A 14 8.01 -21.40 0.96
CA VAL A 14 7.34 -20.20 1.50
C VAL A 14 7.48 -19.05 0.52
N ARG A 15 6.37 -18.39 0.19
CA ARG A 15 6.32 -17.19 -0.64
C ARG A 15 6.40 -15.93 0.22
N ALA A 16 7.06 -14.89 -0.29
CA ALA A 16 7.14 -13.60 0.36
C ALA A 16 6.79 -12.49 -0.63
N ASN A 17 5.76 -11.69 -0.30
CA ASN A 17 5.28 -10.57 -1.10
C ASN A 17 5.11 -9.34 -0.21
N THR A 18 4.94 -8.18 -0.81
CA THR A 18 4.70 -6.92 -0.08
C THR A 18 3.58 -6.14 -0.73
N ILE A 19 2.68 -5.61 0.09
CA ILE A 19 1.65 -4.69 -0.37
C ILE A 19 2.07 -3.28 0.05
N GLN A 20 2.25 -2.40 -0.92
CA GLN A 20 2.47 -0.98 -0.68
C GLN A 20 1.12 -0.25 -0.73
N ILE A 21 0.62 0.15 0.43
CA ILE A 21 -0.66 0.85 0.55
C ILE A 21 -0.51 2.36 0.36
N GLY A 22 -1.56 2.98 -0.20
CA GLY A 22 -1.75 4.42 -0.25
C GLY A 22 -2.49 4.96 0.96
N HIS A 23 -3.29 6.00 0.75
CA HIS A 23 -4.22 6.51 1.76
C HIS A 23 -5.37 5.52 1.95
N MET A 24 -5.50 5.01 3.16
CA MET A 24 -6.52 4.04 3.55
C MET A 24 -7.32 4.58 4.73
N ASP A 25 -8.62 4.28 4.73
CA ASP A 25 -9.52 4.61 5.82
C ASP A 25 -9.28 3.67 7.00
N THR A 26 -8.35 4.06 7.88
CA THR A 26 -7.95 3.30 9.06
C THR A 26 -7.92 4.24 10.27
N GLU A 27 -8.06 3.68 11.47
CA GLU A 27 -7.96 4.46 12.72
C GLU A 27 -6.68 5.27 12.80
N LEU A 28 -5.58 4.75 12.24
CA LEU A 28 -4.31 5.46 12.17
C LEU A 28 -4.42 6.81 11.43
N HIS A 29 -5.15 6.84 10.31
CA HIS A 29 -5.36 8.07 9.53
C HIS A 29 -6.35 9.02 10.23
N MET A 30 -7.39 8.46 10.86
CA MET A 30 -8.45 9.23 11.52
C MET A 30 -8.02 9.83 12.87
N MET A 31 -7.09 9.19 13.59
CA MET A 31 -6.64 9.63 14.91
C MET A 31 -5.38 10.51 14.89
N LYS A 32 -4.54 10.43 13.85
CA LYS A 32 -3.23 11.12 13.81
C LYS A 32 -3.11 12.26 12.80
N GLY A 33 -4.07 12.39 11.86
CA GLY A 33 -4.05 13.45 10.85
C GLY A 33 -4.87 14.68 11.26
N PRO A 34 -4.43 15.91 10.96
CA PRO A 34 -5.33 17.06 10.96
C PRO A 34 -6.45 16.77 9.97
N LEU A 35 -7.70 16.73 10.45
CA LEU A 35 -8.89 16.46 9.62
C LEU A 35 -8.97 17.40 8.40
N SER A 36 -8.40 18.60 8.51
CA SER A 36 -8.28 19.58 7.43
C SER A 36 -7.44 19.12 6.22
N LEU A 37 -6.55 18.13 6.39
CA LEU A 37 -5.71 17.63 5.29
C LEU A 37 -6.38 16.53 4.46
N ILE A 38 -7.44 15.90 4.96
CA ILE A 38 -8.10 14.78 4.26
C ILE A 38 -8.54 15.15 2.83
N PRO A 39 -9.23 16.29 2.58
CA PRO A 39 -9.64 16.67 1.23
C PRO A 39 -8.45 16.86 0.28
N PHE A 40 -7.35 17.44 0.80
CA PHE A 40 -6.12 17.60 0.03
C PHE A 40 -5.51 16.25 -0.33
N LEU A 41 -5.42 15.31 0.62
CA LEU A 41 -4.89 13.97 0.35
C LEU A 41 -5.73 13.21 -0.67
N ILE A 42 -7.06 13.27 -0.57
CA ILE A 42 -7.98 12.67 -1.56
C ILE A 42 -7.75 13.29 -2.95
N SER A 43 -7.51 14.60 -3.04
CA SER A 43 -7.26 15.28 -4.32
C SER A 43 -6.07 14.70 -5.09
N GLN A 44 -5.05 14.20 -4.38
CA GLN A 44 -3.82 13.65 -4.96
C GLN A 44 -4.02 12.25 -5.58
N ILE A 45 -5.08 11.54 -5.22
CA ILE A 45 -5.34 10.19 -5.72
C ILE A 45 -5.95 10.29 -7.12
N PRO A 46 -5.34 9.74 -8.19
CA PRO A 46 -5.91 9.82 -9.53
C PRO A 46 -7.32 9.24 -9.66
N PHE A 47 -7.49 7.96 -9.31
CA PHE A 47 -8.79 7.27 -9.32
C PHE A 47 -8.69 5.96 -8.54
N PRO A 48 -9.71 5.60 -7.72
CA PRO A 48 -10.91 6.36 -7.39
C PRO A 48 -10.63 7.54 -6.45
N LYS A 49 -11.43 8.62 -6.53
CA LYS A 49 -11.26 9.86 -5.73
C LYS A 49 -11.76 9.70 -4.29
N ARG A 50 -11.18 8.77 -3.55
CA ARG A 50 -11.45 8.49 -2.13
C ARG A 50 -10.26 7.77 -1.51
N PHE A 51 -10.26 7.62 -0.19
CA PHE A 51 -9.37 6.66 0.46
C PHE A 51 -9.79 5.23 0.13
N GLY A 52 -8.80 4.33 0.15
CA GLY A 52 -9.05 2.90 0.03
C GLY A 52 -9.72 2.36 1.30
N TYR A 53 -10.59 1.37 1.13
CA TYR A 53 -11.25 0.69 2.24
C TYR A 53 -10.42 -0.52 2.70
N PRO A 54 -10.39 -0.86 4.00
CA PRO A 54 -9.67 -2.04 4.49
C PRO A 54 -10.02 -3.34 3.76
N GLU A 55 -11.26 -3.48 3.29
CA GLU A 55 -11.74 -4.63 2.52
C GLU A 55 -11.01 -4.78 1.18
N GLU A 56 -10.59 -3.68 0.54
CA GLU A 56 -9.81 -3.70 -0.70
C GLU A 56 -8.39 -4.24 -0.45
N TYR A 57 -7.83 -3.96 0.73
CA TYR A 57 -6.56 -4.55 1.15
C TYR A 57 -6.71 -6.05 1.40
N VAL A 58 -7.75 -6.47 2.12
CA VAL A 58 -8.04 -7.89 2.38
C VAL A 58 -8.25 -8.66 1.07
N HIS A 59 -8.96 -8.07 0.11
CA HIS A 59 -9.17 -8.67 -1.20
C HIS A 59 -7.84 -8.91 -1.95
N LEU A 60 -6.91 -7.95 -1.90
CA LEU A 60 -5.58 -8.13 -2.48
C LEU A 60 -4.77 -9.22 -1.77
N VAL A 61 -4.85 -9.29 -0.44
CA VAL A 61 -4.20 -10.37 0.34
C VAL A 61 -4.71 -11.73 -0.12
N HIS A 62 -6.03 -11.93 -0.25
CA HIS A 62 -6.60 -13.17 -0.77
C HIS A 62 -6.10 -13.48 -2.19
N THR A 63 -6.08 -12.48 -3.08
CA THR A 63 -5.59 -12.66 -4.45
C THR A 63 -4.12 -13.16 -4.48
N ILE A 64 -3.27 -12.63 -3.61
CA ILE A 64 -1.87 -13.06 -3.48
C ILE A 64 -1.78 -14.48 -2.88
N LEU A 65 -2.63 -14.82 -1.92
CA LEU A 65 -2.66 -16.15 -1.32
C LEU A 65 -3.11 -17.22 -2.31
N ASP A 66 -4.16 -16.93 -3.09
CA ASP A 66 -4.80 -17.87 -4.01
C ASP A 66 -3.98 -18.15 -5.27
N ASN A 67 -3.11 -17.21 -5.69
CA ASN A 67 -2.23 -17.41 -6.84
C ASN A 67 -0.83 -17.89 -6.40
N PRO A 68 -0.48 -19.18 -6.61
CA PRO A 68 0.78 -19.74 -6.15
C PRO A 68 2.00 -19.20 -6.92
N LEU A 69 1.81 -18.57 -8.08
CA LEU A 69 2.91 -18.04 -8.89
C LEU A 69 3.35 -16.64 -8.45
N ILE A 70 2.55 -15.92 -7.64
CA ILE A 70 2.92 -14.60 -7.13
C ILE A 70 3.92 -14.75 -5.99
N ASN A 71 5.19 -14.40 -6.25
CA ASN A 71 6.26 -14.44 -5.25
C ASN A 71 7.33 -13.37 -5.51
N GLY A 72 7.83 -12.73 -4.45
CA GLY A 72 8.87 -11.70 -4.53
C GLY A 72 8.39 -10.33 -5.00
N GLU A 73 7.07 -10.10 -5.08
CA GLU A 73 6.50 -8.93 -5.74
C GLU A 73 6.05 -7.83 -4.77
N ILE A 74 6.11 -6.58 -5.22
CA ILE A 74 5.60 -5.41 -4.48
C ILE A 74 4.40 -4.85 -5.22
N ILE A 75 3.20 -5.13 -4.72
CA ILE A 75 1.96 -4.67 -5.34
C ILE A 75 1.54 -3.36 -4.70
N ARG A 76 1.31 -2.33 -5.52
CA ARG A 76 0.79 -1.04 -5.06
C ARG A 76 -0.74 -1.05 -5.01
N LEU A 77 -1.29 -0.65 -3.88
CA LEU A 77 -2.72 -0.50 -3.64
C LEU A 77 -3.00 0.93 -3.14
N ASP A 78 -3.07 1.88 -4.08
CA ASP A 78 -3.04 3.29 -3.74
C ASP A 78 -3.77 4.24 -4.71
N GLY A 79 -4.59 3.70 -5.62
CA GLY A 79 -5.32 4.49 -6.61
C GLY A 79 -4.42 5.25 -7.60
N GLY A 80 -3.15 4.85 -7.72
CA GLY A 80 -2.17 5.46 -8.62
C GLY A 80 -1.47 6.69 -8.05
N VAL A 81 -1.65 7.00 -6.76
CA VAL A 81 -1.09 8.21 -6.13
C VAL A 81 0.42 8.31 -6.34
N ARG A 82 0.90 9.55 -6.45
CA ARG A 82 2.32 9.87 -6.34
C ARG A 82 2.45 10.90 -5.25
N PHE A 83 3.10 10.54 -4.15
CA PHE A 83 3.33 11.48 -3.06
C PHE A 83 4.19 12.62 -3.60
N PRO A 84 3.71 13.88 -3.51
CA PRO A 84 4.51 15.01 -3.97
C PRO A 84 5.81 15.04 -3.17
N PHE A 85 6.92 15.34 -3.85
CA PHE A 85 8.20 15.55 -3.19
C PHE A 85 8.05 16.73 -2.25
N PHE A 86 7.87 16.46 -0.95
CA PHE A 86 8.02 17.49 0.06
C PHE A 86 9.49 17.87 0.00
N LYS A 87 9.82 19.05 -0.54
CA LYS A 87 11.12 19.64 -0.29
C LYS A 87 11.21 19.78 1.22
N TRP A 88 11.95 18.88 1.86
CA TRP A 88 12.51 19.12 3.17
C TRP A 88 13.48 20.29 3.00
N THR A 89 12.94 21.51 2.95
CA THR A 89 13.74 22.70 3.25
C THR A 89 14.07 22.55 4.73
N ARG A 90 15.20 21.90 5.00
CA ARG A 90 15.86 22.06 6.29
C ARG A 90 16.07 23.58 6.47
N PRO A 91 15.83 24.14 7.66
CA PRO A 91 16.36 25.47 7.97
C PRO A 91 17.88 25.48 7.76
#